data_AF-A0A7Y8J3N7-F1
#
_entry.id   AF-A0A7Y8J3N7-F1
#
_cell.length_a   1.000
_cell.length_b   1.000
_cell.length_c   1.000
_cell.angle_alpha   90.00
_cell.angle_beta   90.00
_cell.angle_gamma   90.00
#
_symmetry.space_group_name_H-M   'P 1'
#
loop_
_entity.id
_entity.type
_entity.pdbx_description
1 polymer ?
#
loop_
_entity_poly.entity_id
_entity_poly.type
_entity_poly.pdbx_seq_one_letter_code
_entity_poly.pdbx_strand_id
1 'polypeptide(L)'
;MKNPSKTGPQQDRISIVLNWIKANVDEDCAKWLASLSTTIDKVLGDPTDEESVVIGHGEFDRPLIAAFTNNDPFRTDLPPGYAIAVNDTGAFFSDNYVVAGHSGGSSQAQVFILLHEFAHLLEAPGFKPDFESKKAGSANDRLATKHCGKTVNNAKSIS
;
A
#
# COMPACT_ATOMS: atom_id res chain seq x y z
N MET A 1 -13.29 9.24 5.25
CA MET A 1 -12.35 9.67 4.18
C MET A 1 -13.01 10.77 3.36
N LYS A 2 -12.28 11.72 2.79
CA LYS A 2 -12.82 12.74 1.87
C LYS A 2 -12.35 12.46 0.46
N ASN A 3 -13.20 12.77 -0.52
CA ASN A 3 -12.93 12.63 -1.96
C ASN A 3 -12.39 11.25 -2.38
N PRO A 4 -13.04 10.13 -1.99
CA PRO A 4 -12.67 8.80 -2.48
C PRO A 4 -12.64 8.75 -4.01
N SER A 5 -11.55 8.27 -4.60
CA SER A 5 -11.40 8.10 -6.05
C SER A 5 -10.65 6.81 -6.40
N LYS A 6 -11.00 6.25 -7.56
CA LYS A 6 -10.31 5.12 -8.21
C LYS A 6 -9.77 5.52 -9.59
N THR A 7 -9.66 6.82 -9.85
CA THR A 7 -9.21 7.37 -11.15
C THR A 7 -8.36 8.63 -10.97
N GLY A 8 -7.71 9.06 -12.05
CA GLY A 8 -6.91 10.28 -12.10
C GLY A 8 -5.44 10.08 -11.74
N PRO A 9 -4.64 11.17 -11.67
CA PRO A 9 -3.18 11.07 -11.61
C PRO A 9 -2.62 10.32 -10.39
N GLN A 10 -3.31 10.40 -9.25
CA GLN A 10 -2.94 9.66 -8.04
C GLN A 10 -3.19 8.15 -8.22
N GLN A 11 -4.34 7.77 -8.79
CA GLN A 11 -4.59 6.38 -9.16
C GLN A 11 -3.58 5.87 -10.18
N ASP A 12 -3.27 6.65 -11.22
CA ASP A 12 -2.28 6.27 -12.23
C ASP A 12 -0.94 5.94 -11.58
N ARG A 13 -0.53 6.77 -10.60
CA ARG A 13 0.69 6.50 -9.84
C ARG A 13 0.61 5.22 -9.01
N ILE A 14 -0.50 4.96 -8.34
CA ILE A 14 -0.70 3.71 -7.57
C ILE A 14 -0.59 2.50 -8.53
N SER A 15 -1.26 2.56 -9.68
CA SER A 15 -1.23 1.53 -10.71
C SER A 15 0.18 1.30 -11.26
N ILE A 16 0.94 2.36 -11.52
CA ILE A 16 2.34 2.27 -11.97
C ILE A 16 3.19 1.55 -10.92
N VAL A 17 3.07 1.91 -9.64
CA VAL A 17 3.86 1.28 -8.57
C VAL A 17 3.47 -0.18 -8.38
N LEU A 18 2.19 -0.53 -8.44
CA LEU A 18 1.71 -1.91 -8.33
C LEU A 18 2.20 -2.80 -9.47
N ASN A 19 2.12 -2.30 -10.71
CA ASN A 19 2.67 -3.00 -11.87
C ASN A 19 4.18 -3.18 -11.75
N TRP A 20 4.89 -2.17 -11.23
CA TRP A 20 6.31 -2.29 -10.94
C TRP A 20 6.59 -3.37 -9.89
N ILE A 21 5.84 -3.41 -8.79
CA ILE A 21 5.97 -4.44 -7.74
C ILE A 21 5.77 -5.83 -8.36
N LYS A 22 4.69 -6.02 -9.12
CA LYS A 22 4.38 -7.28 -9.79
C LYS A 22 5.53 -7.78 -10.67
N ALA A 23 6.21 -6.86 -11.38
CA ALA A 23 7.31 -7.19 -12.27
C ALA A 23 8.67 -7.36 -11.58
N ASN A 24 8.86 -6.79 -10.38
CA ASN A 24 10.19 -6.67 -9.74
C ASN A 24 10.28 -7.25 -8.33
N VAL A 25 9.20 -7.85 -7.81
CA VAL A 25 9.21 -8.49 -6.50
C VAL A 25 10.27 -9.59 -6.45
N ASP A 26 11.12 -9.53 -5.42
CA ASP A 26 12.15 -10.53 -5.21
C ASP A 26 11.58 -11.82 -4.60
N GLU A 27 12.33 -12.91 -4.71
CA GLU A 27 11.87 -14.24 -4.33
C GLU A 27 11.49 -14.38 -2.85
N ASP A 28 12.17 -13.69 -1.92
CA ASP A 28 11.84 -13.75 -0.49
C ASP A 28 10.51 -13.06 -0.22
N CYS A 29 10.34 -11.86 -0.79
CA CYS A 29 9.10 -11.10 -0.69
C CYS A 29 7.92 -11.86 -1.30
N ALA A 30 8.09 -12.44 -2.49
CA ALA A 30 7.05 -13.20 -3.17
C ALA A 30 6.66 -14.48 -2.43
N LYS A 31 7.60 -15.14 -1.76
CA LYS A 31 7.33 -16.31 -0.91
C LYS A 31 6.58 -15.92 0.36
N TRP A 32 6.97 -14.81 0.98
CA TRP A 32 6.33 -14.33 2.21
C TRP A 32 4.90 -13.81 1.94
N LEU A 33 4.71 -13.08 0.84
CA LEU A 33 3.41 -12.60 0.35
C LEU A 33 2.86 -13.54 -0.73
N ALA A 34 2.51 -14.76 -0.33
CA ALA A 34 1.95 -15.74 -1.24
C ALA A 34 0.73 -15.16 -1.99
N SER A 35 0.69 -15.35 -3.30
CA SER A 35 -0.34 -14.81 -4.21
C SER A 35 -0.30 -13.29 -4.45
N LEU A 36 0.75 -12.56 -4.02
CA LEU A 36 0.85 -11.11 -4.22
C LEU A 36 0.50 -10.66 -5.63
N SER A 37 1.11 -11.28 -6.66
CA SER A 37 0.86 -10.92 -8.06
C SER A 37 -0.61 -11.06 -8.45
N THR A 38 -1.27 -12.16 -8.06
CA THR A 38 -2.68 -12.40 -8.38
C THR A 38 -3.59 -11.47 -7.60
N THR A 39 -3.22 -11.10 -6.38
CA THR A 39 -3.98 -10.14 -5.57
C THR A 39 -3.83 -8.72 -6.10
N ILE A 40 -2.65 -8.33 -6.59
CA ILE A 40 -2.46 -7.07 -7.32
C ILE A 40 -3.42 -6.99 -8.51
N ASP A 41 -3.51 -8.04 -9.32
CA ASP A 41 -4.44 -8.06 -10.47
C ASP A 41 -5.91 -7.90 -10.03
N LYS A 42 -6.29 -8.54 -8.92
CA LYS A 42 -7.65 -8.41 -8.38
C LYS A 42 -7.95 -7.02 -7.86
N VAL A 43 -7.00 -6.35 -7.21
CA VAL A 43 -7.27 -5.00 -6.68
C VAL A 43 -7.25 -3.93 -7.76
N LEU A 44 -6.42 -4.12 -8.80
CA LEU A 44 -6.37 -3.24 -9.96
C LEU A 44 -7.61 -3.37 -10.85
N GLY A 45 -8.28 -4.53 -10.84
CA GLY A 45 -9.48 -4.74 -11.64
C GLY A 45 -9.25 -4.59 -13.15
N ASP A 46 -10.35 -4.41 -13.88
CA ASP A 46 -10.35 -3.99 -15.28
C ASP A 46 -10.30 -2.46 -15.34
N PRO A 47 -9.28 -1.85 -15.99
CA PRO A 47 -9.17 -0.39 -16.09
C PRO A 47 -10.30 0.27 -16.89
N THR A 48 -11.11 -0.50 -17.62
CA THR A 48 -12.29 -0.01 -18.35
C THR A 48 -13.58 -0.07 -17.52
N ASP A 49 -13.53 -0.70 -16.34
CA ASP A 49 -14.66 -0.84 -15.41
C ASP A 49 -14.21 -0.42 -13.99
N GLU A 50 -14.48 0.83 -13.62
CA GLU A 50 -14.13 1.40 -12.32
C GLU A 50 -14.73 0.61 -11.14
N GLU A 51 -15.88 -0.06 -11.32
CA GLU A 51 -16.51 -0.83 -10.25
C GLU A 51 -15.69 -2.09 -9.90
N SER A 52 -14.93 -2.62 -10.86
CA SER A 52 -14.05 -3.77 -10.66
C SER A 52 -12.75 -3.43 -9.92
N VAL A 53 -12.35 -2.16 -9.90
CA VAL A 53 -11.16 -1.67 -9.20
C VAL A 53 -11.50 -1.55 -7.71
N VAL A 54 -10.68 -2.15 -6.84
CA VAL A 54 -10.91 -2.07 -5.37
C VAL A 54 -9.72 -1.48 -4.62
N ILE A 55 -8.72 -0.93 -5.31
CA ILE A 55 -7.75 -0.01 -4.71
C ILE A 55 -8.02 1.41 -5.18
N GLY A 56 -7.96 2.37 -4.25
CA GLY A 56 -8.12 3.77 -4.59
C GLY A 56 -7.39 4.69 -3.65
N HIS A 57 -7.79 5.95 -3.66
CA HIS A 57 -7.16 7.00 -2.87
C HIS A 57 -8.17 8.04 -2.39
N GLY A 58 -7.72 8.94 -1.54
CA GLY A 58 -8.51 10.04 -0.99
C GLY A 58 -7.80 10.70 0.18
N GLU A 59 -8.42 11.73 0.75
CA GLU A 59 -7.87 12.42 1.92
C GLU A 59 -8.35 11.76 3.22
N PHE A 60 -7.41 11.39 4.08
CA PHE A 60 -7.75 10.84 5.39
C PHE A 60 -7.76 11.97 6.42
N ASP A 61 -8.65 11.89 7.43
CA ASP A 61 -8.65 12.85 8.54
C ASP A 61 -7.39 12.75 9.42
N ARG A 62 -6.58 11.72 9.21
CA ARG A 62 -5.32 11.45 9.90
C ARG A 62 -4.17 11.37 8.89
N PRO A 63 -3.43 12.45 8.65
CA PRO A 63 -2.39 12.50 7.61
C PRO A 63 -1.20 11.54 7.87
N LEU A 64 -1.01 11.11 9.12
CA LEU A 64 0.02 10.14 9.50
C LEU A 64 -0.26 8.71 9.00
N ILE A 65 -1.48 8.41 8.56
CA ILE A 65 -1.83 7.13 7.95
C ILE A 65 -1.57 7.28 6.45
N ALA A 66 -0.59 6.55 5.92
CA ALA A 66 -0.20 6.65 4.51
C ALA A 66 -1.10 5.85 3.58
N ALA A 67 -1.59 4.71 4.05
CA ALA A 67 -2.59 3.87 3.40
C ALA A 67 -3.30 3.04 4.46
N PHE A 68 -4.40 2.39 4.09
CA PHE A 68 -5.12 1.47 4.95
C PHE A 68 -5.73 0.33 4.14
N THR A 69 -5.75 -0.85 4.75
CA THR A 69 -6.36 -2.06 4.22
C THR A 69 -7.55 -2.46 5.06
N ASN A 70 -8.57 -3.01 4.39
CA ASN A 70 -9.83 -3.47 4.97
C ASN A 70 -10.79 -2.32 5.32
N ASN A 71 -12.08 -2.61 5.39
CA ASN A 71 -13.11 -1.63 5.76
C ASN A 71 -13.65 -1.96 7.16
N ASP A 72 -12.86 -1.67 8.19
CA ASP A 72 -13.37 -1.70 9.56
C ASP A 72 -14.01 -0.33 9.86
N PRO A 73 -15.35 -0.21 9.89
CA PRO A 73 -16.04 1.07 10.09
C PRO A 73 -15.76 1.70 11.46
N PHE A 74 -15.19 0.96 12.41
CA PHE A 74 -14.77 1.49 13.70
C PHE A 74 -13.35 2.07 13.69
N ARG A 75 -12.57 1.82 12.63
CA ARG A 75 -11.17 2.26 12.48
C ARG A 75 -10.97 3.21 11.32
N THR A 76 -11.69 2.98 10.23
CA THR A 76 -11.67 3.81 9.03
C THR A 76 -13.04 3.91 8.43
N ASP A 77 -13.35 5.08 7.90
CA ASP A 77 -14.56 5.32 7.12
C ASP A 77 -14.22 5.17 5.62
N LEU A 78 -13.87 3.94 5.22
CA LEU A 78 -13.70 3.61 3.80
C LEU A 78 -15.07 3.31 3.20
N PRO A 79 -15.43 3.92 2.06
CA PRO A 79 -16.65 3.53 1.36
C PRO A 79 -16.64 2.05 0.99
N PRO A 80 -17.81 1.39 0.88
CA PRO A 80 -17.90 0.08 0.27
C PRO A 80 -17.21 0.05 -1.11
N GLY A 81 -16.58 -1.08 -1.43
CA GLY A 81 -15.88 -1.26 -2.72
C GLY A 81 -14.40 -0.85 -2.73
N TYR A 82 -13.79 -0.61 -1.56
CA TYR A 82 -12.34 -0.43 -1.39
C TYR A 82 -11.78 -1.55 -0.51
N ALA A 83 -10.76 -2.25 -0.99
CA ALA A 83 -9.93 -3.18 -0.25
C ALA A 83 -8.71 -2.46 0.35
N ILE A 84 -8.13 -1.52 -0.40
CA ILE A 84 -7.00 -0.68 0.02
C ILE A 84 -7.32 0.77 -0.39
N ALA A 85 -7.02 1.71 0.48
CA ALA A 85 -7.05 3.14 0.17
C ALA A 85 -5.70 3.79 0.50
N VAL A 86 -5.23 4.68 -0.36
CA VAL A 86 -4.00 5.45 -0.18
C VAL A 86 -4.35 6.89 0.18
N ASN A 87 -3.64 7.48 1.15
CA ASN A 87 -3.90 8.84 1.59
C ASN A 87 -3.18 9.87 0.70
N ASP A 88 -3.94 10.75 0.07
CA ASP A 88 -3.46 11.81 -0.81
C ASP A 88 -2.51 12.79 -0.11
N THR A 89 -2.68 12.97 1.20
CA THR A 89 -1.86 13.86 2.04
C THR A 89 -0.78 13.12 2.81
N GLY A 90 -0.71 11.79 2.66
CA GLY A 90 0.18 10.91 3.41
C GLY A 90 1.53 10.70 2.75
N ALA A 91 2.32 9.83 3.37
CA ALA A 91 3.69 9.54 2.95
C ALA A 91 3.82 8.88 1.57
N PHE A 92 2.72 8.41 0.97
CA PHE A 92 2.77 7.88 -0.39
C PHE A 92 3.03 8.99 -1.43
N PHE A 93 2.45 10.17 -1.23
CA PHE A 93 2.53 11.29 -2.18
C PHE A 93 3.32 12.50 -1.67
N SER A 94 3.59 12.59 -0.36
CA SER A 94 4.28 13.73 0.25
C SER A 94 5.63 13.35 0.87
N ASP A 95 6.62 14.22 0.66
CA ASP A 95 7.99 14.14 1.21
C ASP A 95 8.12 14.63 2.65
N ASN A 96 7.03 15.16 3.24
CA ASN A 96 6.98 15.63 4.64
C ASN A 96 7.11 14.49 5.68
N TYR A 97 7.14 13.23 5.23
CA TYR A 97 7.11 12.05 6.09
C TYR A 97 8.31 11.13 5.83
N VAL A 98 8.54 10.20 6.76
CA VAL A 98 9.51 9.12 6.61
C VAL A 98 8.82 7.80 6.92
N VAL A 99 8.94 6.82 6.01
CA VAL A 99 8.37 5.48 6.17
C VAL A 99 9.49 4.47 6.06
N ALA A 100 9.71 3.70 7.12
CA ALA A 100 10.76 2.68 7.21
C ALA A 100 12.16 3.17 6.76
N GLY A 101 12.48 4.44 7.01
CA GLY A 101 13.76 5.05 6.64
C GLY A 101 13.81 5.66 5.23
N HIS A 102 12.72 5.60 4.46
CA HIS A 102 12.59 6.23 3.15
C HIS A 102 11.80 7.54 3.27
N SER A 103 12.26 8.59 2.57
CA SER A 103 11.48 9.83 2.45
C SER A 103 10.18 9.54 1.72
N GLY A 104 9.07 10.07 2.23
CA GLY A 104 7.76 9.95 1.60
C GLY A 104 7.75 10.52 0.17
N GLY A 105 6.79 10.11 -0.65
CA GLY A 105 6.76 10.45 -2.07
C GLY A 105 7.83 9.75 -2.93
N SER A 106 8.89 9.21 -2.33
CA SER A 106 9.89 8.43 -3.06
C SER A 106 9.30 7.10 -3.56
N SER A 107 9.85 6.59 -4.66
CA SER A 107 9.45 5.27 -5.21
C SER A 107 9.62 4.14 -4.19
N GLN A 108 10.64 4.22 -3.34
CA GLN A 108 10.89 3.24 -2.28
C GLN A 108 9.83 3.31 -1.19
N ALA A 109 9.46 4.52 -0.73
CA ALA A 109 8.38 4.68 0.24
C ALA A 109 7.05 4.18 -0.32
N GLN A 110 6.72 4.50 -1.58
CA GLN A 110 5.49 4.04 -2.24
C GLN A 110 5.41 2.52 -2.33
N VAL A 111 6.50 1.86 -2.76
CA VAL A 111 6.58 0.39 -2.80
C VAL A 111 6.45 -0.20 -1.40
N PHE A 112 7.15 0.36 -0.41
CA PHE A 112 7.08 -0.12 0.97
C PHE A 112 5.66 -0.04 1.53
N ILE A 113 5.00 1.12 1.37
CA ILE A 113 3.62 1.35 1.84
C ILE A 113 2.68 0.32 1.23
N LEU A 114 2.71 0.11 -0.08
CA LEU A 114 1.82 -0.87 -0.71
C LEU A 114 2.13 -2.29 -0.25
N LEU A 115 3.40 -2.70 -0.19
CA LEU A 115 3.76 -4.04 0.30
C LEU A 115 3.33 -4.28 1.75
N HIS A 116 3.37 -3.24 2.60
CA HIS A 116 2.85 -3.28 3.96
C HIS A 116 1.34 -3.53 3.98
N GLU A 117 0.58 -2.79 3.16
CA GLU A 117 -0.86 -2.99 3.03
C GLU A 117 -1.23 -4.38 2.48
N PHE A 118 -0.50 -4.87 1.48
CA PHE A 118 -0.68 -6.25 1.00
C PHE A 118 -0.33 -7.30 2.06
N ALA A 119 0.64 -7.04 2.94
CA ALA A 119 0.94 -7.94 4.05
C ALA A 119 -0.22 -8.03 5.05
N HIS A 120 -0.96 -6.93 5.30
CA HIS A 120 -2.23 -6.99 6.02
C HIS A 120 -3.29 -7.77 5.24
N LEU A 121 -3.50 -7.44 3.96
CA LEU A 121 -4.55 -8.04 3.13
C LEU A 121 -4.40 -9.55 2.96
N LEU A 122 -3.15 -10.03 2.87
CA LEU A 122 -2.81 -11.43 2.67
C LEU A 122 -2.57 -12.17 3.98
N GLU A 123 -2.78 -11.53 5.12
CA GLU A 123 -2.55 -12.10 6.45
C GLU A 123 -1.14 -12.70 6.57
N ALA A 124 -0.14 -11.95 6.11
CA ALA A 124 1.24 -12.44 5.99
C ALA A 124 1.75 -13.01 7.32
N PRO A 125 2.54 -14.10 7.31
CA PRO A 125 2.94 -14.77 8.55
C PRO A 125 3.61 -13.82 9.56
N GLY A 126 2.98 -13.70 10.73
CA GLY A 126 3.47 -12.88 11.85
C GLY A 126 3.09 -11.39 11.78
N PHE A 127 2.46 -10.94 10.68
CA PHE A 127 1.93 -9.59 10.54
C PHE A 127 0.71 -9.41 11.45
N LYS A 128 0.59 -8.25 12.09
CA LYS A 128 -0.43 -8.00 13.12
C LYS A 128 -1.26 -6.77 12.79
N PRO A 129 -2.53 -6.67 13.21
CA PRO A 129 -3.25 -5.41 13.17
C PRO A 129 -2.45 -4.31 13.90
N ASP A 130 -2.16 -3.21 13.22
CA ASP A 130 -1.30 -2.14 13.70
C ASP A 130 -1.97 -0.77 13.81
N PHE A 131 -3.26 -0.69 13.50
CA PHE A 131 -4.06 0.51 13.71
C PHE A 131 -3.89 1.02 15.15
N GLU A 132 -3.45 2.27 15.28
CA GLU A 132 -3.14 2.95 16.55
C GLU A 132 -2.08 2.25 17.45
N SER A 133 -1.42 1.20 16.97
CA SER A 133 -0.40 0.46 17.72
C SER A 133 0.97 0.66 17.11
N LYS A 134 1.68 1.71 17.56
CA LYS A 134 3.06 1.99 17.13
C LYS A 134 4.00 0.78 17.28
N LYS A 135 3.80 -0.03 18.34
CA LYS A 135 4.60 -1.24 18.57
C LYS A 135 4.34 -2.31 17.51
N ALA A 136 3.08 -2.52 17.11
CA ALA A 136 2.73 -3.44 16.05
C ALA A 136 3.21 -2.92 14.70
N GLY A 137 3.00 -1.63 14.39
CA GLY A 137 3.48 -0.98 13.18
C GLY A 137 4.99 -1.15 13.00
N SER A 138 5.79 -0.81 14.02
CA SER A 138 7.24 -1.03 13.94
C SER A 138 7.66 -2.50 13.86
N ALA A 139 6.86 -3.45 14.36
CA ALA A 139 7.15 -4.87 14.21
C ALA A 139 6.83 -5.37 12.79
N ASN A 140 5.71 -4.92 12.24
CA ASN A 140 5.30 -5.13 10.87
C ASN A 140 6.33 -4.54 9.89
N ASP A 141 6.78 -3.30 10.13
CA ASP A 141 7.80 -2.66 9.29
C ASP A 141 9.09 -3.48 9.23
N ARG A 142 9.49 -4.09 10.36
CA ARG A 142 10.66 -4.96 10.42
C ARG A 142 10.45 -6.26 9.64
N LEU A 143 9.25 -6.84 9.67
CA LEU A 143 8.92 -8.02 8.86
C LEU A 143 8.93 -7.69 7.36
N ALA A 144 8.27 -6.59 6.97
CA ALA A 144 8.29 -6.10 5.60
C ALA A 144 9.70 -5.78 5.12
N THR A 145 10.52 -5.12 5.94
CA THR A 145 11.94 -4.86 5.61
C THR A 145 12.73 -6.15 5.48
N LYS A 146 12.51 -7.13 6.37
CA LYS A 146 13.21 -8.40 6.36
C LYS A 146 12.94 -9.18 5.07
N HIS A 147 11.67 -9.29 4.66
CA HIS A 147 11.27 -10.12 3.53
C HIS A 147 11.26 -9.37 2.19
N CYS A 148 10.99 -8.07 2.19
CA CYS A 148 10.81 -7.27 0.98
C CYS A 148 11.83 -6.14 0.83
N GLY A 149 12.82 -6.03 1.72
CA GLY A 149 13.82 -4.97 1.66
C GLY A 149 14.61 -4.95 0.35
N LYS A 150 14.86 -6.11 -0.28
CA LYS A 150 15.52 -6.16 -1.59
C LYS A 150 14.64 -5.57 -2.69
N THR A 151 13.35 -5.95 -2.75
CA THR A 151 12.36 -5.33 -3.63
C THR A 151 12.33 -3.80 -3.46
N VAL A 152 12.20 -3.32 -2.22
CA VAL A 152 12.16 -1.87 -1.91
C VAL A 152 13.46 -1.15 -2.29
N ASN A 153 14.62 -1.76 -2.06
CA ASN A 153 15.92 -1.17 -2.41
C ASN A 153 16.15 -1.07 -3.92
N ASN A 154 15.50 -1.91 -4.72
CA ASN A 154 15.54 -1.84 -6.18
C ASN A 154 14.63 -0.74 -6.74
N ALA A 155 13.63 -0.28 -5.99
CA ALA A 155 12.65 0.74 -6.37
C ALA A 155 13.21 2.17 -6.31
N LYS A 156 14.43 2.43 -6.83
CA LYS A 156 15.09 3.74 -6.72
C LYS A 156 14.42 4.82 -7.57
N SER A 157 13.87 4.44 -8.70
CA SER A 157 13.14 5.31 -9.61
C SER A 157 12.14 4.46 -10.39
N ILE A 158 10.85 4.76 -10.20
CA ILE A 158 9.76 4.20 -10.97
C ILE A 158 9.20 5.35 -11.79
N SER A 159 9.35 5.27 -13.11
CA SER A 159 8.79 6.21 -14.08
C SER A 159 7.34 5.86 -14.41
#